data_AF-A0A1M7QZ41-F1
#
_entry.id   AF-A0A1M7QZ41-F1
#
_cell.length_a   1.000
_cell.length_b   1.000
_cell.length_c   1.000
_cell.angle_alpha   90.00
_cell.angle_beta   90.00
_cell.angle_gamma   90.00
#
_symmetry.space_group_name_H-M   'P 1'
#
loop_
_entity.id
_entity.type
_entity.pdbx_description
1 polymer ?
#
loop_
_entity_poly.entity_id
_entity_poly.type
_entity_poly.pdbx_seq_one_letter_code
_entity_poly.pdbx_strand_id
1 'polypeptide(L)' 'MFVEPPDPGHKPGTGVNNAKDPVETKLHTAVCNGKITLAQAQQAITTDWTTALAVLHLA' A
#
# COMPACT_ATOMS: atom_id res chain seq x y z
N MET A 1 10.17 3.56 15.21
CA MET A 1 9.07 3.13 14.34
C MET A 1 8.62 4.36 13.57
N PHE A 2 8.83 4.37 12.26
CA PHE A 2 8.31 5.45 11.42
C PHE A 2 6.81 5.20 11.22
N VAL A 3 5.99 6.17 11.61
CA VAL A 3 4.54 6.17 11.42
C VAL A 3 4.28 7.18 10.31
N GLU A 4 3.72 6.73 9.20
CA GLU A 4 3.40 7.60 8.08
C GLU A 4 2.35 8.65 8.50
N PRO A 5 2.50 9.92 8.09
CA PRO A 5 1.50 10.93 8.40
C PRO A 5 0.17 10.62 7.69
N PRO A 6 -0.95 10.92 8.36
CA PRO A 6 -2.28 10.69 7.80
C PRO A 6 -2.55 11.56 6.56
N ASP A 7 -3.35 11.04 5.64
CA ASP A 7 -3.79 11.76 4.43
C ASP A 7 -4.53 13.09 4.76
N PRO A 8 -4.53 14.07 3.85
CA PRO A 8 -5.31 15.30 4.01
C PRO A 8 -6.80 14.95 4.10
N GLY A 9 -7.39 15.08 5.29
CA GLY A 9 -8.78 14.70 5.59
C GLY A 9 -8.96 13.73 6.76
N HIS A 10 -7.87 13.30 7.40
CA HIS A 10 -7.94 12.41 8.54
C HIS A 10 -8.65 13.00 9.76
N LYS A 11 -9.60 12.22 10.32
CA LYS A 11 -10.34 12.55 11.53
C LYS A 11 -9.93 11.59 12.65
N PRO A 12 -9.44 12.09 13.81
CA PRO A 12 -9.07 11.25 14.94
C PRO A 12 -10.25 10.36 15.40
N GLY A 13 -10.00 9.07 15.63
CA GLY A 13 -10.97 8.17 16.30
C GLY A 13 -11.87 7.32 15.40
N THR A 14 -11.64 7.27 14.08
CA THR A 14 -12.47 6.46 13.15
C THR A 14 -11.83 5.15 12.67
N GLY A 15 -10.61 4.84 13.12
CA GLY A 15 -9.71 3.98 12.36
C GLY A 15 -9.30 4.73 11.10
N VAL A 16 -8.00 4.82 10.84
CA VAL A 16 -7.52 5.44 9.60
C VAL A 16 -7.96 4.48 8.48
N ASN A 17 -9.15 4.64 7.90
CA ASN A 17 -9.52 3.91 6.69
C ASN A 17 -8.89 4.68 5.54
N ASN A 18 -7.58 4.48 5.37
CA ASN A 18 -6.88 5.10 4.26
C ASN A 18 -7.22 4.29 3.03
N ALA A 19 -7.51 4.98 1.93
CA ALA A 19 -7.81 4.30 0.67
C ALA A 19 -6.64 3.39 0.18
N LYS A 20 -5.43 3.58 0.73
CA LYS A 20 -4.26 2.74 0.48
C LYS A 20 -4.21 1.44 1.26
N ASP A 21 -4.94 1.28 2.38
CA ASP A 21 -4.85 0.08 3.23
C ASP A 21 -5.16 -1.23 2.47
N PRO A 22 -6.16 -1.28 1.55
CA PRO A 22 -6.39 -2.45 0.72
C PRO A 22 -5.25 -2.74 -0.26
N VAL A 23 -4.56 -1.71 -0.74
CA VAL A 23 -3.39 -1.83 -1.62
C VAL A 23 -2.20 -2.37 -0.83
N GLU A 24 -1.93 -1.81 0.35
CA GLU A 24 -0.86 -2.28 1.26
C GLU A 24 -1.04 -3.74 1.64
N THR A 25 -2.27 -4.15 1.96
CA THR A 25 -2.59 -5.53 2.31
C THR A 25 -2.33 -6.48 1.12
N LYS A 26 -2.76 -6.12 -0.09
CA LYS A 26 -2.53 -6.94 -1.29
C LYS A 26 -1.04 -7.05 -1.63
N LEU A 27 -0.29 -5.96 -1.55
CA LEU A 27 1.17 -5.97 -1.78
C LEU A 27 1.88 -6.83 -0.74
N HIS A 28 1.53 -6.70 0.54
CA HIS A 28 2.09 -7.52 1.62
C HIS A 28 1.84 -9.01 1.35
N THR A 29 0.61 -9.40 1.01
CA THR A 29 0.28 -10.79 0.67
C THR A 29 1.07 -11.29 -0.55
N ALA A 30 1.24 -10.46 -1.58
CA ALA A 30 2.01 -10.82 -2.77
C ALA A 30 3.50 -11.04 -2.46
N VAL A 31 4.08 -10.23 -1.56
CA VAL A 31 5.46 -10.39 -1.07
C VAL A 31 5.59 -11.68 -0.25
N CYS A 32 4.69 -11.92 0.72
CA CYS A 32 4.73 -13.15 1.53
C CYS A 32 4.57 -14.42 0.70
N ASN A 33 3.81 -14.36 -0.39
CA ASN A 33 3.62 -15.47 -1.32
C ASN A 33 4.76 -15.60 -2.34
N GLY A 34 5.79 -14.74 -2.29
CA GLY A 34 6.91 -14.75 -3.23
C GLY A 34 6.54 -14.38 -4.67
N LYS A 35 5.38 -13.76 -4.90
CA LYS A 35 4.92 -13.34 -6.24
C LYS A 35 5.71 -12.13 -6.75
N ILE A 36 6.06 -11.23 -5.84
CA ILE A 36 6.86 -10.03 -6.09
C ILE A 36 7.89 -9.86 -4.96
N THR A 37 8.92 -9.06 -5.22
CA THR A 37 9.89 -8.68 -4.17
C THR A 37 9.38 -7.49 -3.34
N LEU A 38 9.90 -7.35 -2.11
CA LEU A 38 9.62 -6.18 -1.27
C LEU A 38 10.02 -4.86 -1.96
N ALA A 39 11.14 -4.86 -2.69
CA ALA A 39 11.60 -3.68 -3.42
C ALA A 39 10.63 -3.25 -4.53
N GLN A 40 10.05 -4.20 -5.29
CA GLN A 40 9.03 -3.91 -6.29
C GLN A 40 7.75 -3.36 -5.65
N ALA A 41 7.30 -3.93 -4.52
CA ALA A 41 6.15 -3.42 -3.79
C ALA A 41 6.37 -1.99 -3.31
N GLN A 42 7.52 -1.71 -2.70
CA GLN A 42 7.90 -0.38 -2.19
C GLN A 42 8.03 0.64 -3.32
N GLN A 43 8.66 0.28 -4.44
CA GLN A 43 8.80 1.17 -5.58
C GLN A 43 7.44 1.50 -6.22
N ALA A 44 6.54 0.52 -6.36
CA ALA A 44 5.22 0.75 -6.93
C ALA A 44 4.35 1.64 -6.03
N ILE A 45 4.26 1.36 -4.72
CA ILE A 45 3.39 2.11 -3.80
C ILE A 45 3.88 3.55 -3.56
N THR A 46 5.20 3.78 -3.57
CA THR A 46 5.77 5.14 -3.44
C THR A 46 5.68 5.95 -4.72
N THR A 47 5.62 5.31 -5.89
CA THR A 47 5.45 6.00 -7.18
C THR A 47 4.01 6.49 -7.34
N ASP A 48 3.05 5.57 -7.25
CA ASP A 48 1.62 5.86 -7.30
C ASP A 48 0.85 4.66 -6.75
N TRP A 49 0.40 4.76 -5.50
CA TRP A 49 -0.31 3.69 -4.82
C TRP A 49 -1.64 3.32 -5.50
N THR A 50 -2.26 4.24 -6.26
CA THR A 50 -3.54 3.97 -6.94
C THR A 50 -3.39 3.04 -8.14
N THR A 51 -2.20 3.00 -8.75
CA THR A 51 -1.88 2.15 -9.92
C THR A 51 -0.95 0.98 -9.59
N ALA A 52 -0.41 0.91 -8.37
CA ALA A 52 0.57 -0.09 -7.94
C ALA A 52 0.16 -1.55 -8.25
N LEU A 53 -1.10 -1.91 -8.02
CA LEU A 53 -1.60 -3.27 -8.30
C LEU A 53 -1.65 -3.59 -9.80
N ALA A 54 -2.03 -2.61 -10.62
CA ALA A 54 -2.08 -2.79 -12.07
C ALA A 54 -0.66 -2.93 -12.66
N VAL A 55 0.27 -2.09 -12.21
CA VAL A 55 1.69 -2.13 -12.62
C VAL A 55 2.36 -3.45 -12.26
N LEU A 56 2.01 -4.03 -11.10
CA LEU A 56 2.56 -5.30 -10.64
C LEU A 56 1.74 -6.52 -11.11
N HIS A 57 0.70 -6.33 -11.93
CA HIS A 57 -0.19 -7.38 -12.41
C HIS A 57 -0.86 -8.19 -11.28
N LEU A 58 -1.26 -7.50 -10.20
CA LEU A 58 -1.93 -8.03 -9.00
C LEU A 58 -3.42 -7.61 -8.87
N ALA A 59 -3.94 -6.92 -9.89
CA ALA A 59 -5.32 -6.42 -9.94
C ALA A 59 -6.33 -7.57 -10.07
#